data_AF-A0A1S2VR52-F1
#
_entry.id   AF-A0A1S2VR52-F1
#
_cell.length_a   1.000
_cell.length_b   1.000
_cell.length_c   1.000
_cell.angle_alpha   90.00
_cell.angle_beta   90.00
_cell.angle_gamma   90.00
#
_symmetry.space_group_name_H-M   'P 1'
#
loop_
_entity.id
_entity.type
_entity.pdbx_description
1 polymer ?
#
loop_
_entity_poly.entity_id
_entity_poly.type
_entity_poly.pdbx_seq_one_letter_code
_entity_poly.pdbx_strand_id
1 'polypeptide(L)'
;MLGCHLQFGQSVAKLYMATTVMKLVDEGKLVLDSPVSRYLPENIAKKLTNPEKVTVRMLLNHTSGVPDYTENTAYVASVLQNPLKQYTTDDLLNYMTGVSSTATPGAFVRYSNSNYLLLALMTDYVGGNHVRLLQDRILTPLDARQTFYHNSATYLEQPTLVDSYFDRFGDGKLENITQMQRANVASMYGDDGIIASPTDYLKFLRGLLEGKLVSTGSLKEMTTWYNDKEGKPAYGLGLEKTTVAGQEAYGHGGAGIGAGCALYYLPEKKTYLFIGINLGVLTDGPYVRLADELTKELVTLL
;
A
#
# COMPACT_ATOMS: atom_id res chain seq x y z
N MET A 1 -27.46 7.97 -3.44
CA MET A 1 -26.33 8.02 -4.40
C MET A 1 -25.08 7.60 -3.64
N LEU A 2 -24.70 6.32 -3.70
CA LEU A 2 -23.43 5.86 -3.13
C LEU A 2 -22.27 6.38 -3.98
N GLY A 3 -21.19 6.86 -3.33
CA GLY A 3 -20.07 7.56 -3.96
C GLY A 3 -19.49 6.80 -5.16
N CYS A 4 -19.71 7.36 -6.36
CA CYS A 4 -19.37 6.75 -7.64
C CYS A 4 -17.93 7.08 -8.11
N HIS A 5 -17.24 8.02 -7.45
CA HIS A 5 -15.91 8.43 -7.87
C HIS A 5 -14.85 7.45 -7.35
N LEU A 6 -13.93 7.07 -8.25
CA LEU A 6 -12.77 6.28 -7.89
C LEU A 6 -11.81 7.16 -7.10
N GLN A 7 -11.19 6.57 -6.09
CA GLN A 7 -10.21 7.21 -5.21
C GLN A 7 -8.88 6.49 -5.33
N PHE A 8 -7.79 7.25 -5.29
CA PHE A 8 -6.43 6.70 -5.16
C PHE A 8 -6.28 6.03 -3.80
N GLY A 9 -5.88 4.76 -3.81
CA GLY A 9 -5.69 3.96 -2.59
C GLY A 9 -4.39 4.25 -1.88
N GLN A 10 -3.39 4.81 -2.59
CA GLN A 10 -2.06 5.00 -2.03
C GLN A 10 -1.57 3.67 -1.42
N SER A 11 -1.03 3.72 -0.21
CA SER A 11 -0.57 2.55 0.54
C SER A 11 -1.65 1.52 0.90
N VAL A 12 -2.95 1.81 0.77
CA VAL A 12 -3.99 0.76 0.85
C VAL A 12 -3.76 -0.35 -0.18
N ALA A 13 -3.05 -0.06 -1.28
CA ALA A 13 -2.67 -1.07 -2.27
C ALA A 13 -1.87 -2.23 -1.66
N LYS A 14 -1.13 -1.98 -0.57
CA LYS A 14 -0.37 -3.01 0.16
C LYS A 14 -1.25 -4.12 0.70
N LEU A 15 -2.47 -3.81 1.16
CA LEU A 15 -3.40 -4.85 1.60
C LEU A 15 -3.77 -5.82 0.46
N TYR A 16 -4.03 -5.29 -0.73
CA TYR A 16 -4.36 -6.10 -1.90
C TYR A 16 -3.17 -6.95 -2.33
N MET A 17 -1.97 -6.37 -2.31
CA MET A 17 -0.74 -7.08 -2.62
C MET A 17 -0.42 -8.17 -1.60
N ALA A 18 -0.51 -7.87 -0.31
CA ALA A 18 -0.38 -8.84 0.77
C ALA A 18 -1.39 -9.98 0.61
N THR A 19 -2.65 -9.67 0.34
CA THR A 19 -3.69 -10.69 0.10
C THR A 19 -3.35 -11.58 -1.10
N THR A 20 -2.81 -11.00 -2.17
CA THR A 20 -2.37 -11.74 -3.37
C THR A 20 -1.19 -12.66 -3.06
N VAL A 21 -0.21 -12.19 -2.27
CA VAL A 21 0.90 -13.00 -1.76
C VAL A 21 0.38 -14.14 -0.89
N MET A 22 -0.56 -13.87 0.01
CA MET A 22 -1.14 -14.89 0.89
C MET A 22 -1.94 -15.94 0.12
N LYS A 23 -2.56 -15.60 -1.02
CA LYS A 23 -3.12 -16.61 -1.95
C LYS A 23 -2.05 -17.57 -2.46
N LEU A 24 -0.87 -17.07 -2.83
CA LEU A 24 0.24 -17.92 -3.27
C LEU A 24 0.82 -18.75 -2.10
N VAL A 25 0.75 -18.25 -0.86
CA VAL A 25 1.09 -19.02 0.35
C VAL A 25 0.10 -20.16 0.57
N ASP A 26 -1.21 -19.88 0.46
CA ASP A 26 -2.26 -20.91 0.55
C ASP A 26 -2.10 -21.99 -0.54
N GLU A 27 -1.65 -21.59 -1.74
CA GLU A 27 -1.34 -22.50 -2.85
C GLU A 27 0.02 -23.23 -2.70
N GLY A 28 0.78 -22.98 -1.62
CA GLY A 28 2.09 -23.59 -1.36
C GLY A 28 3.21 -23.13 -2.30
N LYS A 29 2.99 -22.07 -3.08
CA LYS A 29 3.95 -21.50 -4.04
C LYS A 29 4.94 -20.55 -3.37
N LEU A 30 4.49 -19.87 -2.31
CA LEU A 30 5.33 -19.05 -1.44
C LEU A 30 5.33 -19.64 -0.03
N VAL A 31 6.46 -19.51 0.65
CA VAL A 31 6.62 -19.89 2.06
C VAL A 31 7.06 -18.65 2.83
N LEU A 32 6.26 -18.26 3.82
CA LEU A 32 6.45 -17.01 4.59
C LEU A 32 7.86 -16.87 5.16
N ASP A 33 8.40 -17.93 5.71
CA ASP A 33 9.70 -17.94 6.40
C ASP A 33 10.87 -18.32 5.48
N SER A 34 10.63 -18.46 4.18
CA SER A 34 11.72 -18.64 3.21
C SER A 34 12.39 -17.30 2.86
N PRO A 35 13.70 -17.31 2.57
CA PRO A 35 14.42 -16.12 2.11
C PRO A 35 13.86 -15.57 0.80
N VAL A 36 13.87 -14.24 0.65
CA VAL A 36 13.37 -13.56 -0.56
C VAL A 36 14.20 -13.87 -1.80
N SER A 37 15.49 -14.20 -1.63
CA SER A 37 16.38 -14.63 -2.73
C SER A 37 15.89 -15.87 -3.48
N ARG A 38 15.02 -16.69 -2.87
CA ARG A 38 14.41 -17.85 -3.52
C ARG A 38 13.35 -17.47 -4.56
N TYR A 39 12.72 -16.31 -4.40
CA TYR A 39 11.55 -15.89 -5.16
C TYR A 39 11.79 -14.64 -5.99
N LEU A 40 13.04 -14.18 -6.08
CA LEU A 40 13.44 -13.06 -6.91
C LEU A 40 14.41 -13.53 -8.00
N PRO A 41 14.34 -12.93 -9.20
CA PRO A 41 15.41 -13.04 -10.18
C PRO A 41 16.76 -12.68 -9.59
N GLU A 42 17.82 -13.39 -9.99
CA GLU A 42 19.17 -13.21 -9.43
C GLU A 42 19.69 -11.77 -9.56
N ASN A 43 19.40 -11.10 -10.69
CA ASN A 43 19.78 -9.71 -10.94
C ASN A 43 19.10 -8.72 -9.97
N ILE A 44 17.91 -9.04 -9.46
CA ILE A 44 17.19 -8.23 -8.47
C ILE A 44 17.67 -8.58 -7.06
N ALA A 45 17.80 -9.86 -6.74
CA ALA A 45 18.25 -10.31 -5.42
C ALA A 45 19.63 -9.72 -5.06
N LYS A 46 20.55 -9.61 -6.03
CA LYS A 46 21.88 -9.01 -5.84
C LYS A 46 21.88 -7.51 -5.53
N LYS A 47 20.76 -6.80 -5.76
CA LYS A 47 20.62 -5.37 -5.39
C LYS A 47 20.31 -5.20 -3.91
N LEU A 48 19.88 -6.25 -3.22
CA LEU A 48 19.51 -6.22 -1.82
C LEU A 48 20.70 -6.46 -0.91
N THR A 49 20.69 -5.83 0.27
CA THR A 49 21.64 -6.12 1.34
C THR A 49 21.20 -7.40 2.07
N ASN A 50 22.01 -8.46 2.00
CA ASN A 50 21.77 -9.78 2.65
C ASN A 50 20.39 -10.41 2.34
N PRO A 51 20.03 -10.62 1.06
CA PRO A 51 18.70 -11.14 0.67
C PRO A 51 18.40 -12.54 1.23
N GLU A 52 19.41 -13.30 1.64
CA GLU A 52 19.29 -14.60 2.29
C GLU A 52 18.79 -14.53 3.74
N LYS A 53 18.84 -13.35 4.37
CA LYS A 53 18.39 -13.12 5.76
C LYS A 53 17.00 -12.49 5.85
N VAL A 54 16.50 -11.93 4.76
CA VAL A 54 15.18 -11.32 4.69
C VAL A 54 14.18 -12.35 4.19
N THR A 55 13.06 -12.54 4.89
CA THR A 55 12.01 -13.49 4.50
C THR A 55 10.79 -12.79 3.89
N VAL A 56 9.92 -13.57 3.22
CA VAL A 56 8.65 -13.07 2.68
C VAL A 56 7.79 -12.42 3.77
N ARG A 57 7.73 -13.05 4.95
CA ARG A 57 7.04 -12.55 6.15
C ARG A 57 7.56 -11.18 6.57
N MET A 58 8.89 -11.01 6.56
CA MET A 58 9.53 -9.75 6.96
C MET A 58 9.22 -8.60 6.00
N LEU A 59 9.05 -8.90 4.70
CA LEU A 59 8.59 -7.89 3.75
C LEU A 59 7.14 -7.47 4.06
N LEU A 60 6.24 -8.46 4.23
CA LEU A 60 4.81 -8.24 4.47
C LEU A 60 4.51 -7.43 5.74
N ASN A 61 5.30 -7.61 6.80
CA ASN A 61 5.13 -6.92 8.09
C ASN A 61 6.08 -5.74 8.32
N HIS A 62 6.86 -5.36 7.31
CA HIS A 62 7.86 -4.29 7.42
C HIS A 62 8.96 -4.51 8.47
N THR A 63 9.32 -5.75 8.80
CA THR A 63 10.48 -6.05 9.69
C THR A 63 11.76 -6.38 8.91
N SER A 64 11.77 -6.19 7.60
CA SER A 64 12.88 -6.58 6.72
C SER A 64 14.19 -5.80 6.90
N GLY A 65 14.09 -4.53 7.30
CA GLY A 65 15.23 -3.60 7.26
C GLY A 65 15.61 -3.15 5.84
N VAL A 66 14.81 -3.44 4.81
CA VAL A 66 15.06 -2.96 3.44
C VAL A 66 14.83 -1.44 3.38
N PRO A 67 15.79 -0.64 2.88
CA PRO A 67 15.65 0.81 2.72
C PRO A 67 14.44 1.19 1.87
N ASP A 68 13.73 2.24 2.27
CA ASP A 68 12.59 2.76 1.51
C ASP A 68 13.07 3.67 0.37
N TYR A 69 12.78 3.29 -0.89
CA TYR A 69 13.17 4.11 -2.03
C TYR A 69 12.48 5.48 -2.04
N THR A 70 11.31 5.60 -1.42
CA THR A 70 10.57 6.87 -1.32
C THR A 70 11.18 7.84 -0.31
N GLU A 71 12.01 7.35 0.61
CA GLU A 71 12.82 8.19 1.51
C GLU A 71 14.16 8.63 0.85
N ASN A 72 14.51 8.07 -0.31
CA ASN A 72 15.73 8.44 -1.02
C ASN A 72 15.59 9.88 -1.56
N THR A 73 16.47 10.79 -1.13
CA THR A 73 16.41 12.20 -1.49
C THR A 73 16.54 12.45 -3.01
N ALA A 74 17.28 11.61 -3.73
CA ALA A 74 17.39 11.70 -5.18
C ALA A 74 16.09 11.28 -5.88
N TYR A 75 15.35 10.32 -5.32
CA TYR A 75 14.02 9.96 -5.81
C TYR A 75 13.04 11.11 -5.59
N VAL A 76 12.95 11.62 -4.35
CA VAL A 76 12.06 12.75 -3.99
C VAL A 76 12.33 13.96 -4.88
N ALA A 77 13.60 14.35 -5.04
CA ALA A 77 13.98 15.46 -5.90
C ALA A 77 13.57 15.21 -7.36
N SER A 78 13.76 13.99 -7.87
CA SER A 78 13.39 13.64 -9.24
C SER A 78 11.89 13.73 -9.48
N VAL A 79 11.04 13.28 -8.54
CA VAL A 79 9.58 13.39 -8.64
C VAL A 79 9.14 14.85 -8.65
N LEU A 80 9.70 15.69 -7.78
CA LEU A 80 9.33 17.11 -7.69
C LEU A 80 9.83 17.93 -8.89
N GLN A 81 11.01 17.60 -9.44
CA GLN A 81 11.61 18.33 -10.56
C GLN A 81 11.14 17.82 -11.93
N ASN A 82 10.70 16.56 -12.02
CA ASN A 82 10.25 15.92 -13.26
C ASN A 82 8.87 15.24 -13.03
N PRO A 83 7.81 16.02 -12.77
CA PRO A 83 6.53 15.52 -12.25
C PRO A 83 5.77 14.57 -13.19
N LEU A 84 6.15 14.50 -14.47
CA LEU A 84 5.54 13.61 -15.47
C LEU A 84 6.45 12.43 -15.85
N LYS A 85 7.62 12.30 -15.22
CA LYS A 85 8.54 11.19 -15.48
C LYS A 85 7.90 9.87 -15.03
N GLN A 86 7.96 8.88 -15.91
CA GLN A 86 7.62 7.49 -15.60
C GLN A 86 8.88 6.74 -15.14
N TYR A 87 8.73 5.92 -14.10
CA TYR A 87 9.80 5.05 -13.60
C TYR A 87 9.46 3.60 -13.88
N THR A 88 10.45 2.85 -14.32
CA THR A 88 10.37 1.39 -14.35
C THR A 88 10.65 0.82 -12.96
N THR A 89 10.29 -0.45 -12.72
CA THR A 89 10.65 -1.13 -11.47
C THR A 89 12.16 -1.14 -11.24
N ASP A 90 12.97 -1.25 -12.31
CA ASP A 90 14.43 -1.18 -12.20
C ASP A 90 14.93 0.21 -11.79
N ASP A 91 14.29 1.29 -12.26
CA ASP A 91 14.59 2.65 -11.81
C ASP A 91 14.34 2.79 -10.31
N LEU A 92 13.21 2.27 -9.81
CA LEU A 92 12.87 2.31 -8.38
C LEU A 92 13.86 1.50 -7.53
N LEU A 93 14.22 0.29 -7.98
CA LEU A 93 15.19 -0.58 -7.31
C LEU A 93 16.60 0.05 -7.23
N ASN A 94 16.96 0.94 -8.17
CA ASN A 94 18.26 1.61 -8.13
C ASN A 94 18.39 2.57 -6.95
N TYR A 95 17.30 3.12 -6.43
CA TYR A 95 17.32 4.01 -5.26
C TYR A 95 17.58 3.29 -3.92
N MET A 96 17.49 1.96 -3.91
CA MET A 96 17.82 1.11 -2.75
C MET A 96 19.08 0.26 -2.95
N THR A 97 19.64 0.25 -4.17
CA THR A 97 20.84 -0.55 -4.48
C THR A 97 22.06 0.00 -3.75
N GLY A 98 22.77 -0.85 -3.00
CA GLY A 98 23.96 -0.46 -2.25
C GLY A 98 23.68 0.37 -1.00
N VAL A 99 22.41 0.56 -0.64
CA VAL A 99 22.00 1.25 0.60
C VAL A 99 22.02 0.25 1.75
N SER A 100 22.67 0.63 2.85
CA SER A 100 22.78 -0.20 4.06
C SER A 100 21.42 -0.55 4.64
N SER A 101 21.33 -1.73 5.27
CA SER A 101 20.13 -2.14 5.99
C SER A 101 19.74 -1.11 7.05
N THR A 102 18.45 -0.88 7.13
CA THR A 102 17.79 0.17 7.90
C THR A 102 17.50 -0.30 9.33
N ALA A 103 17.46 -1.61 9.54
CA ALA A 103 17.42 -2.31 10.82
C ALA A 103 17.99 -3.74 10.64
N THR A 104 18.22 -4.46 11.74
CA THR A 104 18.45 -5.92 11.66
C THR A 104 17.15 -6.61 11.22
N PRO A 105 17.17 -7.53 10.24
CA PRO A 105 15.97 -8.26 9.82
C PRO A 105 15.24 -8.93 10.99
N GLY A 106 13.94 -8.71 11.09
CA GLY A 106 13.06 -9.21 12.16
C GLY A 106 13.05 -8.38 13.44
N ALA A 107 13.84 -7.30 13.57
CA ALA A 107 13.99 -6.60 14.84
C ALA A 107 12.73 -5.84 15.29
N PHE A 108 12.15 -5.04 14.42
CA PHE A 108 10.94 -4.26 14.67
C PHE A 108 10.34 -3.78 13.34
N VAL A 109 9.08 -3.35 13.38
CA VAL A 109 8.37 -2.76 12.24
C VAL A 109 9.03 -1.44 11.88
N ARG A 110 9.61 -1.37 10.68
CA ARG A 110 10.03 -0.13 10.03
C ARG A 110 9.49 -0.11 8.61
N TYR A 111 8.48 0.72 8.42
CA TYR A 111 7.77 0.87 7.15
C TYR A 111 8.73 1.11 5.98
N SER A 112 8.45 0.48 4.85
CA SER A 112 9.25 0.57 3.63
C SER A 112 8.42 0.18 2.42
N ASN A 113 8.18 1.14 1.53
CA ASN A 113 7.49 0.89 0.25
C ASN A 113 8.24 -0.14 -0.61
N SER A 114 9.58 -0.16 -0.53
CA SER A 114 10.42 -1.17 -1.20
C SER A 114 10.03 -2.61 -0.88
N ASN A 115 9.50 -2.88 0.32
CA ASN A 115 9.06 -4.24 0.65
C ASN A 115 7.94 -4.73 -0.26
N TYR A 116 6.99 -3.85 -0.58
CA TYR A 116 5.82 -4.20 -1.37
C TYR A 116 6.12 -4.20 -2.87
N LEU A 117 7.06 -3.36 -3.32
CA LEU A 117 7.68 -3.49 -4.64
C LEU A 117 8.32 -4.87 -4.82
N LEU A 118 9.13 -5.32 -3.85
CA LEU A 118 9.75 -6.64 -3.90
C LEU A 118 8.70 -7.77 -3.86
N LEU A 119 7.65 -7.65 -3.05
CA LEU A 119 6.56 -8.63 -3.01
C LEU A 119 5.82 -8.74 -4.34
N ALA A 120 5.56 -7.62 -5.02
CA ALA A 120 4.98 -7.62 -6.36
C ALA A 120 5.88 -8.34 -7.38
N LEU A 121 7.19 -8.05 -7.37
CA LEU A 121 8.18 -8.70 -8.24
C LEU A 121 8.30 -10.21 -7.95
N MET A 122 8.24 -10.61 -6.68
CA MET A 122 8.20 -12.03 -6.28
C MET A 122 6.94 -12.72 -6.76
N THR A 123 5.80 -12.03 -6.66
CA THR A 123 4.50 -12.54 -7.11
C THR A 123 4.47 -12.70 -8.63
N ASP A 124 5.09 -11.79 -9.38
CA ASP A 124 5.30 -11.94 -10.82
C ASP A 124 6.22 -13.13 -11.15
N TYR A 125 7.35 -13.24 -10.45
CA TYR A 125 8.32 -14.31 -10.68
C TYR A 125 7.74 -15.71 -10.43
N VAL A 126 6.98 -15.88 -9.34
CA VAL A 126 6.44 -17.18 -8.92
C VAL A 126 5.07 -17.47 -9.53
N GLY A 127 4.25 -16.43 -9.71
CA GLY A 127 2.85 -16.51 -10.10
C GLY A 127 2.57 -16.09 -11.55
N GLY A 128 3.56 -15.56 -12.26
CA GLY A 128 3.51 -15.14 -13.66
C GLY A 128 3.11 -13.67 -13.85
N ASN A 129 1.94 -13.27 -13.34
CA ASN A 129 1.47 -11.88 -13.42
C ASN A 129 0.54 -11.57 -12.24
N HIS A 130 1.00 -10.74 -11.32
CA HIS A 130 0.28 -10.44 -10.10
C HIS A 130 -0.97 -9.57 -10.34
N VAL A 131 -0.98 -8.72 -11.37
CA VAL A 131 -2.17 -7.94 -11.76
C VAL A 131 -3.32 -8.90 -12.11
N ARG A 132 -3.02 -9.92 -12.91
CA ARG A 132 -3.99 -10.96 -13.25
C ARG A 132 -4.38 -11.80 -12.04
N LEU A 133 -3.42 -12.15 -11.16
CA LEU A 133 -3.74 -12.89 -9.94
C LEU A 133 -4.66 -12.09 -9.01
N LEU A 134 -4.40 -10.80 -8.82
CA LEU A 134 -5.26 -9.88 -8.08
C LEU A 134 -6.68 -9.86 -8.68
N GLN A 135 -6.79 -9.69 -10.00
CA GLN A 135 -8.07 -9.69 -10.71
C GLN A 135 -8.82 -11.02 -10.54
N ASP A 136 -8.17 -12.14 -10.82
CA ASP A 136 -8.81 -13.46 -10.91
C ASP A 136 -9.10 -14.06 -9.52
N ARG A 137 -8.25 -13.81 -8.53
CA ARG A 137 -8.30 -14.46 -7.21
C ARG A 137 -8.94 -13.61 -6.12
N ILE A 138 -9.08 -12.30 -6.33
CA ILE A 138 -9.59 -11.37 -5.31
C ILE A 138 -10.73 -10.52 -5.86
N LEU A 139 -10.50 -9.73 -6.91
CA LEU A 139 -11.49 -8.74 -7.36
C LEU A 139 -12.73 -9.40 -7.97
N THR A 140 -12.54 -10.40 -8.84
CA THR A 140 -13.65 -11.12 -9.49
C THR A 140 -14.50 -11.89 -8.48
N PRO A 141 -13.94 -12.67 -7.54
CA PRO A 141 -14.74 -13.34 -6.49
C PRO A 141 -15.52 -12.39 -5.58
N LEU A 142 -15.07 -11.14 -5.39
CA LEU A 142 -15.76 -10.14 -4.58
C LEU A 142 -16.78 -9.30 -5.35
N ASP A 143 -16.89 -9.48 -6.67
CA ASP A 143 -17.64 -8.58 -7.54
C ASP A 143 -17.21 -7.10 -7.36
N ALA A 144 -15.89 -6.88 -7.21
CA ALA A 144 -15.27 -5.57 -7.06
C ALA A 144 -14.88 -4.98 -8.43
N ARG A 145 -15.89 -4.61 -9.23
CA ARG A 145 -15.74 -4.20 -10.63
C ARG A 145 -15.22 -2.78 -10.82
N GLN A 146 -15.30 -1.95 -9.79
CA GLN A 146 -14.85 -0.56 -9.76
C GLN A 146 -13.53 -0.47 -8.98
N THR A 147 -12.62 -1.41 -9.26
CA THR A 147 -11.25 -1.47 -8.73
C THR A 147 -10.31 -1.75 -9.90
N PHE A 148 -9.25 -0.94 -10.01
CA PHE A 148 -8.30 -0.99 -11.13
C PHE A 148 -6.87 -0.90 -10.60
N TYR A 149 -5.98 -1.62 -11.27
CA TYR A 149 -4.56 -1.66 -10.96
C TYR A 149 -3.80 -2.25 -12.14
N HIS A 150 -3.08 -1.42 -12.90
CA HIS A 150 -2.21 -1.83 -14.01
C HIS A 150 -2.85 -2.79 -15.04
N ASN A 151 -4.19 -2.85 -15.11
CA ASN A 151 -4.93 -3.77 -15.99
C ASN A 151 -5.00 -3.26 -17.44
N SER A 152 -4.56 -2.04 -17.69
CA SER A 152 -4.31 -1.44 -19.02
C SER A 152 -3.38 -0.24 -18.87
N ALA A 153 -2.78 0.24 -19.96
CA ALA A 153 -1.92 1.43 -19.92
C ALA A 153 -2.67 2.72 -19.52
N THR A 154 -4.00 2.76 -19.73
CA THR A 154 -4.85 3.92 -19.49
C THR A 154 -5.76 3.74 -18.27
N TYR A 155 -5.45 2.80 -17.37
CA TYR A 155 -6.34 2.49 -16.24
C TYR A 155 -6.56 3.69 -15.29
N LEU A 156 -5.66 4.68 -15.29
CA LEU A 156 -5.78 5.92 -14.52
C LEU A 156 -6.53 7.05 -15.26
N GLU A 157 -7.03 6.80 -16.47
CA GLU A 157 -7.80 7.77 -17.26
C GLU A 157 -9.31 7.59 -17.09
N GLN A 158 -9.75 6.92 -16.02
CA GLN A 158 -11.17 6.71 -15.75
C GLN A 158 -11.89 8.06 -15.58
N PRO A 159 -13.03 8.28 -16.26
CA PRO A 159 -13.79 9.53 -16.15
C PRO A 159 -14.26 9.84 -14.72
N THR A 160 -14.38 8.80 -13.88
CA THR A 160 -14.83 8.91 -12.50
C THR A 160 -13.70 8.99 -11.49
N LEU A 161 -12.43 8.94 -11.91
CA LEU A 161 -11.29 9.13 -11.00
C LEU A 161 -11.20 10.60 -10.63
N VAL A 162 -11.12 10.88 -9.33
CA VAL A 162 -11.04 12.24 -8.80
C VAL A 162 -9.79 12.97 -9.31
N ASP A 163 -9.93 14.29 -9.45
CA ASP A 163 -8.79 15.20 -9.57
C ASP A 163 -8.03 15.27 -8.25
N SER A 164 -6.73 15.55 -8.31
CA SER A 164 -5.83 15.63 -7.16
C SER A 164 -5.29 17.04 -6.94
N TYR A 165 -5.26 17.44 -5.68
CA TYR A 165 -4.77 18.75 -5.24
C TYR A 165 -3.58 18.61 -4.28
N PHE A 166 -2.70 19.60 -4.24
CA PHE A 166 -1.56 19.61 -3.34
C PHE A 166 -1.26 21.02 -2.82
N ASP A 167 -1.18 21.19 -1.50
CA ASP A 167 -0.59 22.37 -0.86
C ASP A 167 0.91 22.11 -0.65
N ARG A 168 1.67 22.24 -1.74
CA ARG A 168 3.08 21.84 -1.77
C ARG A 168 3.94 22.59 -0.75
N PHE A 169 3.60 23.83 -0.48
CA PHE A 169 4.38 24.72 0.38
C PHE A 169 3.76 24.89 1.78
N GLY A 170 2.59 24.30 2.04
CA GLY A 170 1.88 24.44 3.31
C GLY A 170 1.37 25.87 3.56
N ASP A 171 1.26 26.68 2.51
CA ASP A 171 0.90 28.10 2.59
C ASP A 171 -0.59 28.36 2.31
N GLY A 172 -1.39 27.28 2.21
CA GLY A 172 -2.82 27.35 1.92
C GLY A 172 -3.14 27.58 0.45
N LYS A 173 -2.19 27.36 -0.47
CA LYS A 173 -2.43 27.44 -1.92
C LYS A 173 -2.47 26.04 -2.52
N LEU A 174 -3.66 25.66 -2.98
CA LEU A 174 -3.87 24.38 -3.65
C LEU A 174 -3.49 24.45 -5.13
N GLU A 175 -2.58 23.58 -5.55
CA GLU A 175 -2.30 23.30 -6.95
C GLU A 175 -3.11 22.08 -7.41
N ASN A 176 -3.77 22.15 -8.57
CA ASN A 176 -4.27 20.93 -9.21
C ASN A 176 -3.08 20.19 -9.83
N ILE A 177 -2.76 19.03 -9.27
CA ILE A 177 -1.62 18.20 -9.67
C ILE A 177 -2.07 16.86 -10.27
N THR A 178 -3.29 16.78 -10.80
CA THR A 178 -3.89 15.52 -11.29
C THR A 178 -2.98 14.75 -12.23
N GLN A 179 -2.33 15.44 -13.18
CA GLN A 179 -1.40 14.79 -14.12
C GLN A 179 -0.14 14.27 -13.44
N MET A 180 0.40 15.02 -12.47
CA MET A 180 1.55 14.58 -11.66
C MET A 180 1.18 13.38 -10.78
N GLN A 181 0.02 13.40 -10.13
CA GLN A 181 -0.45 12.27 -9.33
C GLN A 181 -0.60 11.02 -10.19
N ARG A 182 -1.24 11.12 -11.36
CA ARG A 182 -1.39 9.99 -12.29
C ARG A 182 -0.03 9.48 -12.77
N ALA A 183 0.89 10.38 -13.12
CA ALA A 183 2.23 9.97 -13.57
C ALA A 183 3.03 9.25 -12.47
N ASN A 184 2.98 9.76 -11.24
CA ASN A 184 3.61 9.15 -10.08
C ASN A 184 3.00 7.77 -9.76
N VAL A 185 1.67 7.68 -9.67
CA VAL A 185 0.96 6.42 -9.36
C VAL A 185 1.16 5.37 -10.47
N ALA A 186 1.23 5.79 -11.73
CA ALA A 186 1.52 4.88 -12.85
C ALA A 186 2.89 4.19 -12.73
N SER A 187 3.83 4.79 -12.00
CA SER A 187 5.17 4.22 -11.77
C SER A 187 5.25 3.30 -10.57
N MET A 188 4.28 3.38 -9.63
CA MET A 188 4.28 2.58 -8.41
C MET A 188 3.78 1.16 -8.68
N TYR A 189 4.34 0.19 -7.97
CA TYR A 189 4.12 -1.22 -8.25
C TYR A 189 4.11 -2.03 -6.94
N GLY A 190 2.94 -2.55 -6.56
CA GLY A 190 2.72 -3.32 -5.35
C GLY A 190 2.47 -2.50 -4.09
N ASP A 191 3.21 -1.41 -3.91
CA ASP A 191 3.14 -0.54 -2.73
C ASP A 191 2.07 0.58 -2.85
N ASP A 192 1.69 0.93 -4.07
CA ASP A 192 0.63 1.87 -4.47
C ASP A 192 0.13 1.45 -5.87
N GLY A 193 -0.74 2.21 -6.52
CA GLY A 193 -1.25 1.97 -7.88
C GLY A 193 -2.75 1.66 -7.93
N ILE A 194 -3.37 1.27 -6.81
CA ILE A 194 -4.79 0.90 -6.82
C ILE A 194 -5.66 2.16 -6.84
N ILE A 195 -6.64 2.18 -7.74
CA ILE A 195 -7.79 3.08 -7.67
C ILE A 195 -9.06 2.25 -7.50
N ALA A 196 -9.96 2.66 -6.62
CA ALA A 196 -11.23 1.97 -6.46
C ALA A 196 -12.34 2.90 -5.97
N SER A 197 -13.59 2.47 -6.15
CA SER A 197 -14.72 3.13 -5.50
C SER A 197 -14.69 2.88 -3.99
N PRO A 198 -15.24 3.80 -3.16
CA PRO A 198 -15.41 3.58 -1.73
C PRO A 198 -16.08 2.24 -1.39
N THR A 199 -17.07 1.85 -2.19
CA THR A 199 -17.82 0.59 -1.98
C THR A 199 -16.92 -0.63 -2.18
N ASP A 200 -16.06 -0.62 -3.20
CA ASP A 200 -15.20 -1.77 -3.48
C ASP A 200 -14.02 -1.87 -2.52
N TYR A 201 -13.48 -0.74 -2.01
CA TYR A 201 -12.55 -0.78 -0.87
C TYR A 201 -13.18 -1.44 0.36
N LEU A 202 -14.42 -1.09 0.69
CA LEU A 202 -15.15 -1.70 1.80
C LEU A 202 -15.43 -3.19 1.56
N LYS A 203 -15.86 -3.58 0.34
CA LYS A 203 -16.04 -5.00 -0.02
C LYS A 203 -14.74 -5.78 0.16
N PHE A 204 -13.61 -5.21 -0.25
CA PHE A 204 -12.31 -5.85 -0.14
C PHE A 204 -11.90 -6.06 1.33
N LEU A 205 -11.86 -5.01 2.15
CA LEU A 205 -11.45 -5.13 3.55
C LEU A 205 -12.38 -6.08 4.32
N ARG A 206 -13.70 -5.97 4.09
CA ARG A 206 -14.68 -6.88 4.67
C ARG A 206 -14.47 -8.32 4.22
N GLY A 207 -14.29 -8.55 2.92
CA GLY A 207 -14.01 -9.87 2.36
C GLY A 207 -12.75 -10.52 2.96
N LEU A 208 -11.70 -9.72 3.17
CA LEU A 208 -10.48 -10.16 3.82
C LEU A 208 -10.73 -10.57 5.28
N LEU A 209 -11.25 -9.65 6.09
CA LEU A 209 -11.40 -9.87 7.54
C LEU A 209 -12.50 -10.88 7.91
N GLU A 210 -13.47 -11.10 7.03
CA GLU A 210 -14.47 -12.18 7.17
C GLU A 210 -13.97 -13.54 6.62
N GLY A 211 -12.70 -13.65 6.21
CA GLY A 211 -12.09 -14.92 5.80
C GLY A 211 -12.56 -15.45 4.44
N LYS A 212 -13.08 -14.59 3.56
CA LYS A 212 -13.52 -14.98 2.20
C LYS A 212 -12.38 -15.02 1.19
N LEU A 213 -11.27 -14.35 1.49
CA LEU A 213 -10.16 -14.17 0.55
C LEU A 213 -8.95 -15.05 0.80
N VAL A 214 -8.71 -15.55 2.00
CA VAL A 214 -7.54 -16.39 2.31
C VAL A 214 -7.97 -17.50 3.26
N SER A 215 -7.17 -18.55 3.40
CA SER A 215 -7.42 -19.60 4.38
C SER A 215 -7.47 -19.03 5.80
N THR A 216 -8.12 -19.74 6.73
CA THR A 216 -8.17 -19.35 8.14
C THR A 216 -6.76 -19.25 8.74
N GLY A 217 -5.83 -20.11 8.32
CA GLY A 217 -4.43 -20.06 8.74
C GLY A 217 -3.76 -18.76 8.25
N SER A 218 -3.90 -18.44 6.97
CA SER A 218 -3.35 -17.21 6.39
C SER A 218 -3.95 -15.94 6.99
N LEU A 219 -5.27 -15.90 7.27
CA LEU A 219 -5.88 -14.75 7.94
C LEU A 219 -5.33 -14.56 9.37
N LYS A 220 -5.09 -15.66 10.09
CA LYS A 220 -4.46 -15.62 11.42
C LYS A 220 -3.04 -15.06 11.35
N GLU A 221 -2.26 -15.45 10.35
CA GLU A 221 -0.93 -14.88 10.10
C GLU A 221 -1.02 -13.38 9.78
N MET A 222 -1.95 -12.96 8.91
CA MET A 222 -2.13 -11.55 8.55
C MET A 222 -2.53 -10.65 9.73
N THR A 223 -3.21 -11.22 10.72
CA THR A 223 -3.68 -10.52 11.94
C THR A 223 -2.78 -10.78 13.15
N THR A 224 -1.60 -11.37 12.96
CA THR A 224 -0.56 -11.46 13.99
C THR A 224 0.25 -10.18 14.01
N TRP A 225 0.20 -9.43 15.10
CA TRP A 225 0.81 -8.11 15.20
C TRP A 225 2.30 -8.15 15.57
N TYR A 226 3.09 -7.42 14.81
CA TYR A 226 4.51 -7.15 15.04
C TYR A 226 4.70 -5.77 15.64
N ASN A 227 5.74 -5.64 16.46
CA ASN A 227 5.95 -4.44 17.27
C ASN A 227 6.82 -3.41 16.56
N ASP A 228 6.53 -2.13 16.80
CA ASP A 228 7.43 -1.02 16.49
C ASP A 228 8.69 -1.04 17.39
N LYS A 229 9.57 -0.06 17.20
CA LYS A 229 10.82 0.06 17.98
C LYS A 229 10.58 0.33 19.47
N GLU A 230 9.40 0.85 19.83
CA GLU A 230 8.95 1.05 21.22
C GLU A 230 8.30 -0.19 21.83
N GLY A 231 8.17 -1.29 21.09
CA GLY A 231 7.58 -2.54 21.56
C GLY A 231 6.05 -2.56 21.52
N LYS A 232 5.40 -1.63 20.80
CA LYS A 232 3.94 -1.59 20.66
C LYS A 232 3.50 -2.31 19.38
N PRO A 233 2.41 -3.11 19.43
CA PRO A 233 1.84 -3.72 18.23
C PRO A 233 1.46 -2.67 17.19
N ALA A 234 2.01 -2.78 15.98
CA ALA A 234 1.87 -1.76 14.94
C ALA A 234 1.38 -2.31 13.59
N TYR A 235 1.81 -3.50 13.21
CA TYR A 235 1.59 -4.00 11.84
C TYR A 235 1.52 -5.53 11.77
N GLY A 236 0.62 -6.07 10.94
CA GLY A 236 0.44 -7.49 10.64
C GLY A 236 1.11 -7.88 9.32
N LEU A 237 0.50 -8.76 8.51
CA LEU A 237 0.95 -8.97 7.12
C LEU A 237 0.07 -8.13 6.19
N GLY A 238 0.51 -6.89 5.92
CA GLY A 238 -0.22 -5.90 5.13
C GLY A 238 -1.34 -5.16 5.85
N LEU A 239 -1.57 -5.43 7.14
CA LEU A 239 -2.59 -4.77 7.97
C LEU A 239 -1.93 -3.89 9.01
N GLU A 240 -2.29 -2.62 9.06
CA GLU A 240 -1.99 -1.75 10.20
C GLU A 240 -2.90 -2.10 11.38
N LYS A 241 -2.31 -2.02 12.58
CA LYS A 241 -3.05 -1.87 13.84
C LYS A 241 -2.79 -0.47 14.37
N THR A 242 -3.83 0.36 14.36
CA THR A 242 -3.72 1.78 14.70
C THR A 242 -4.90 2.24 15.54
N THR A 243 -4.97 3.54 15.81
CA THR A 243 -6.08 4.19 16.48
C THR A 243 -6.62 5.31 15.58
N VAL A 244 -7.92 5.30 15.31
CA VAL A 244 -8.61 6.36 14.57
C VAL A 244 -9.65 7.00 15.49
N ALA A 245 -9.53 8.31 15.74
CA ALA A 245 -10.36 9.05 16.69
C ALA A 245 -10.48 8.37 18.08
N GLY A 246 -9.38 7.82 18.59
CA GLY A 246 -9.33 7.14 19.89
C GLY A 246 -9.83 5.70 19.91
N GLN A 247 -10.34 5.17 18.79
CA GLN A 247 -10.80 3.78 18.67
C GLN A 247 -9.77 2.91 17.98
N GLU A 248 -9.58 1.67 18.47
CA GLU A 248 -8.72 0.70 17.82
C GLU A 248 -9.24 0.39 16.39
N ALA A 249 -8.32 0.34 15.43
CA ALA A 249 -8.63 0.20 14.02
C ALA A 249 -7.67 -0.77 13.33
N TYR A 250 -8.19 -1.67 12.50
CA TYR A 250 -7.43 -2.60 11.67
C TYR A 250 -7.66 -2.32 10.20
N GLY A 251 -6.62 -2.20 9.39
CA GLY A 251 -6.78 -1.83 7.98
C GLY A 251 -5.52 -1.25 7.40
N HIS A 252 -5.63 -0.14 6.67
CA HIS A 252 -4.46 0.61 6.19
C HIS A 252 -4.82 2.05 5.86
N GLY A 253 -3.92 2.97 6.16
CA GLY A 253 -3.97 4.36 5.69
C GLY A 253 -3.35 4.52 4.31
N GLY A 254 -3.63 5.62 3.65
CA GLY A 254 -3.02 5.98 2.38
C GLY A 254 -2.56 7.42 2.40
N ALA A 255 -1.31 7.66 2.03
CA ALA A 255 -0.73 9.00 1.95
C ALA A 255 0.11 9.14 0.68
N GLY A 256 -0.10 10.24 -0.04
CA GLY A 256 0.62 10.57 -1.26
C GLY A 256 0.62 12.07 -1.54
N ILE A 257 1.29 12.47 -2.63
CA ILE A 257 1.45 13.89 -3.01
C ILE A 257 0.14 14.56 -3.43
N GLY A 258 -0.86 13.81 -3.87
CA GLY A 258 -2.12 14.36 -4.38
C GLY A 258 -3.39 13.68 -3.88
N ALA A 259 -3.26 12.71 -2.98
CA ALA A 259 -4.40 12.07 -2.34
C ALA A 259 -3.97 11.38 -1.03
N GLY A 260 -4.95 11.20 -0.16
CA GLY A 260 -4.89 10.36 1.02
C GLY A 260 -6.15 9.52 1.16
N CYS A 261 -6.11 8.49 1.98
CA CYS A 261 -7.30 7.74 2.34
C CYS A 261 -7.14 7.01 3.67
N ALA A 262 -8.25 6.50 4.18
CA ALA A 262 -8.30 5.65 5.36
C ALA A 262 -9.26 4.49 5.07
N LEU A 263 -8.78 3.25 5.13
CA LEU A 263 -9.59 2.04 4.99
C LEU A 263 -9.43 1.19 6.25
N TYR A 264 -10.41 1.21 7.14
CA TYR A 264 -10.31 0.57 8.45
C TYR A 264 -11.57 -0.19 8.85
N TYR A 265 -11.37 -1.21 9.66
CA TYR A 265 -12.37 -1.89 10.46
C TYR A 265 -12.19 -1.45 11.91
N LEU A 266 -13.26 -0.97 12.54
CA LEU A 266 -13.35 -0.58 13.94
C LEU A 266 -14.01 -1.72 14.72
N PRO A 267 -13.24 -2.58 15.44
CA PRO A 267 -13.77 -3.81 16.02
C PRO A 267 -14.84 -3.57 17.08
N GLU A 268 -14.67 -2.54 17.93
CA GLU A 268 -15.63 -2.19 18.99
C GLU A 268 -17.00 -1.82 18.41
N LYS A 269 -17.00 -1.12 17.27
CA LYS A 269 -18.22 -0.68 16.55
C LYS A 269 -18.71 -1.68 15.52
N LYS A 270 -17.95 -2.75 15.25
CA LYS A 270 -18.19 -3.70 14.14
C LYS A 270 -18.44 -2.99 12.81
N THR A 271 -17.70 -1.91 12.55
CA THR A 271 -17.94 -1.00 11.44
C THR A 271 -16.74 -0.95 10.51
N TYR A 272 -17.00 -1.01 9.20
CA TYR A 272 -15.99 -0.78 8.17
C TYR A 272 -16.14 0.64 7.65
N LEU A 273 -15.03 1.35 7.51
CA LEU A 273 -14.95 2.73 7.11
C LEU A 273 -13.98 2.89 5.95
N PHE A 274 -14.40 3.68 4.96
CA PHE A 274 -13.52 4.21 3.94
C PHE A 274 -13.71 5.73 3.84
N ILE A 275 -12.61 6.47 3.89
CA ILE A 275 -12.55 7.92 3.64
C ILE A 275 -11.52 8.16 2.55
N GLY A 276 -11.90 8.84 1.47
CA GLY A 276 -10.99 9.28 0.42
C GLY A 276 -10.78 10.79 0.49
N ILE A 277 -9.54 11.23 0.32
CA ILE A 277 -9.12 12.62 0.37
C ILE A 277 -8.37 12.90 -0.93
N ASN A 278 -8.86 13.81 -1.76
CA ASN A 278 -8.22 14.15 -3.03
C ASN A 278 -7.20 15.30 -2.90
N LEU A 279 -6.57 15.37 -1.72
CA LEU A 279 -5.55 16.32 -1.33
C LEU A 279 -4.28 15.54 -0.92
N GLY A 280 -3.11 16.04 -1.31
CA GLY A 280 -1.83 15.54 -0.83
C GLY A 280 -1.66 15.73 0.67
N VAL A 281 -1.24 14.67 1.36
CA VAL A 281 -1.13 14.63 2.83
C VAL A 281 0.32 14.40 3.32
N LEU A 282 1.30 14.57 2.43
CA LEU A 282 2.73 14.42 2.76
C LEU A 282 3.38 15.71 3.28
N THR A 283 2.71 16.85 3.17
CA THR A 283 3.13 18.13 3.73
C THR A 283 2.13 18.55 4.81
N ASP A 284 2.58 19.35 5.79
CA ASP A 284 1.66 20.03 6.69
C ASP A 284 1.12 21.30 6.02
N GLY A 285 -0.09 21.68 6.37
CA GLY A 285 -0.79 22.82 5.79
C GLY A 285 -2.21 22.97 6.34
N PRO A 286 -2.84 24.14 6.16
CA PRO A 286 -4.18 24.38 6.69
C PRO A 286 -5.22 23.37 6.18
N TYR A 287 -5.14 22.95 4.92
CA TYR A 287 -6.08 21.98 4.35
C TYR A 287 -5.82 20.54 4.80
N VAL A 288 -4.57 20.16 5.05
CA VAL A 288 -4.23 18.83 5.59
C VAL A 288 -4.76 18.71 7.01
N ARG A 289 -4.54 19.73 7.85
CA ARG A 289 -5.11 19.78 9.21
C ARG A 289 -6.63 19.74 9.19
N LEU A 290 -7.27 20.48 8.28
CA LEU A 290 -8.73 20.43 8.11
C LEU A 290 -9.21 19.04 7.70
N ALA A 291 -8.52 18.36 6.77
CA ALA A 291 -8.87 17.00 6.36
C ALA A 291 -8.75 15.99 7.52
N ASP A 292 -7.72 16.14 8.36
CA ASP A 292 -7.54 15.33 9.57
C ASP A 292 -8.64 15.59 10.60
N GLU A 293 -9.00 16.85 10.83
CA GLU A 293 -10.09 17.24 11.74
C GLU A 293 -11.42 16.64 11.28
N LEU A 294 -11.77 16.81 10.00
CA LEU A 294 -12.99 16.25 9.41
C LEU A 294 -13.01 14.71 9.48
N THR A 295 -11.86 14.06 9.24
CA THR A 295 -11.73 12.60 9.37
C THR A 295 -12.04 12.15 10.80
N LYS A 296 -11.48 12.84 11.81
CA LYS A 296 -11.74 12.54 13.23
C LYS A 296 -13.20 12.78 13.60
N GLU A 297 -13.78 13.87 13.13
CA GLU A 297 -15.19 14.19 13.36
C GLU A 297 -16.10 13.09 12.78
N LEU A 298 -15.90 12.72 11.51
CA LEU A 298 -16.68 11.67 10.84
C LEU A 298 -16.60 10.33 11.57
N VAL A 299 -15.41 9.94 12.05
CA VAL A 299 -15.24 8.68 12.80
C VAL A 299 -15.94 8.74 14.16
N THR A 300 -15.96 9.90 14.80
CA THR A 300 -16.63 10.08 16.11
C THR A 300 -18.16 9.99 15.99
N LEU A 301 -18.72 10.26 14.81
CA LEU A 301 -20.16 10.14 14.52
C LEU A 301 -20.63 8.69 14.31
N LEU A 302 -19.72 7.72 14.21
CA LEU A 302 -19.99 6.27 14.06
C LEU A 302 -20.04 5.56 15.42
#